data_AF-A0A1B7HYH1-F1
#
_entry.id   AF-A0A1B7HYH1-F1
#
_cell.length_a   1.000
_cell.length_b   1.000
_cell.length_c   1.000
_cell.angle_alpha   90.00
_cell.angle_beta   90.00
_cell.angle_gamma   90.00
#
_symmetry.space_group_name_H-M   'P 1'
#
loop_
_entity.id
_entity.type
_entity.pdbx_description
1 polymer ?
#
loop_
_entity_poly.entity_id
_entity_poly.type
_entity_poly.pdbx_seq_one_letter_code
_entity_poly.pdbx_strand_id
1 'polypeptide(L)' 'MKKLLLLALALSTGNAYADDGSPQLKTESQAVVRNAGYQCDKVNGVYPAAFGGSVTVFCDDVYQYTIKDKGGRYSVEVDD' A
#
# COMPACT_ATOMS: atom_id res chain seq x y z
N MET A 1 -15.58 -9.68 -14.93
CA MET A 1 -16.83 -9.87 -14.17
C MET A 1 -16.86 -8.83 -13.05
N LYS A 2 -17.85 -7.93 -13.05
CA LYS A 2 -17.99 -6.86 -12.05
C LYS A 2 -18.42 -7.47 -10.71
N LYS A 3 -17.63 -7.28 -9.64
CA LYS A 3 -18.07 -7.52 -8.26
C LYS A 3 -17.80 -6.26 -7.45
N LEU A 4 -18.89 -5.55 -7.17
CA LEU A 4 -18.94 -4.41 -6.27
C LEU A 4 -18.59 -4.92 -4.86
N LEU A 5 -17.50 -4.43 -4.28
CA LEU A 5 -17.15 -4.67 -2.88
C LEU A 5 -17.02 -3.31 -2.19
N LEU A 6 -18.14 -2.90 -1.59
CA LEU A 6 -18.22 -1.87 -0.57
C LEU A 6 -17.41 -2.34 0.65
N LEU A 7 -16.26 -1.70 0.93
CA LEU A 7 -15.59 -1.85 2.21
C LEU A 7 -15.84 -0.59 3.05
N ALA A 8 -16.71 -0.74 4.04
CA ALA A 8 -16.85 0.20 5.14
C ALA A 8 -15.65 0.03 6.08
N LEU A 9 -14.81 1.07 6.20
CA LEU A 9 -13.68 1.10 7.12
C LEU A 9 -14.18 1.32 8.56
N ALA A 10 -14.19 0.27 9.35
CA ALA A 10 -14.26 0.36 10.81
C ALA A 10 -12.86 0.68 11.35
N LEU A 11 -12.71 1.83 12.01
CA LEU A 11 -11.48 2.27 12.65
C LEU A 11 -11.27 1.55 13.99
N SER A 12 -10.29 0.65 14.06
CA SER A 12 -9.72 0.19 15.33
C SER A 12 -8.30 0.73 15.48
N THR A 13 -8.05 1.42 16.59
CA THR A 13 -6.77 2.02 16.99
C THR A 13 -5.76 0.95 17.43
N GLY A 14 -4.51 1.05 16.96
CA GLY A 14 -3.40 0.18 17.34
C GLY A 14 -2.07 0.95 17.35
N ASN A 15 -1.37 0.87 18.48
CA ASN A 15 -0.14 1.60 18.81
C ASN A 15 1.14 1.01 18.16
N ALA A 16 1.99 1.93 17.70
CA ALA A 16 3.46 2.00 17.78
C ALA A 16 4.34 0.74 17.65
N TYR A 17 5.08 0.67 16.54
CA TYR A 17 6.49 0.26 16.47
C TYR A 17 7.22 1.29 15.60
N ALA A 18 8.55 1.33 15.53
CA ALA A 18 9.27 2.24 14.62
C ALA A 18 8.71 2.05 13.20
N ASP A 19 7.92 3.02 12.76
CA ASP A 19 6.77 2.72 11.94
C ASP A 19 7.17 2.89 10.47
N ASP A 20 7.50 1.79 9.81
CA ASP A 20 7.67 1.69 8.36
C ASP A 20 6.31 1.96 7.65
N GLY A 21 5.67 3.09 7.95
CA GLY A 21 4.30 3.47 7.60
C GLY A 21 3.24 2.99 8.60
N SER A 22 2.23 3.84 8.84
CA SER A 22 1.18 3.58 9.82
C SER A 22 0.37 2.33 9.46
N PRO A 23 -0.26 1.64 10.42
CA PRO A 23 -1.14 0.51 10.12
C PRO A 23 -2.18 0.83 9.04
N GLN A 24 -2.63 2.08 9.00
CA GLN A 24 -3.49 2.62 7.95
C GLN A 24 -2.77 2.69 6.61
N LEU A 25 -1.59 3.33 6.53
CA LEU A 25 -0.81 3.40 5.29
C LEU A 25 -0.44 2.01 4.75
N LYS A 26 -0.13 1.04 5.61
CA LYS A 26 0.13 -0.36 5.21
C LYS A 26 -1.11 -0.99 4.57
N THR A 27 -2.28 -0.83 5.20
CA THR A 27 -3.54 -1.37 4.69
C THR A 27 -3.95 -0.71 3.37
N GLU A 28 -3.83 0.62 3.25
CA GLU A 28 -4.13 1.36 2.03
C GLU A 28 -3.18 0.97 0.89
N SER A 29 -1.88 0.92 1.18
CA SER A 29 -0.85 0.52 0.20
C SER A 29 -1.08 -0.90 -0.30
N GLN A 30 -1.41 -1.83 0.59
CA GLN A 30 -1.77 -3.20 0.23
C GLN A 30 -2.95 -3.24 -0.74
N ALA A 31 -4.02 -2.50 -0.43
CA ALA A 31 -5.21 -2.46 -1.26
C ALA A 31 -4.91 -1.94 -2.66
N VAL A 32 -4.09 -0.90 -2.79
CA VAL A 32 -3.66 -0.33 -4.07
C VAL A 32 -2.86 -1.34 -4.89
N VAL A 33 -1.87 -1.99 -4.28
CA VAL A 33 -1.02 -3.01 -4.94
C VAL A 33 -1.87 -4.20 -5.43
N ARG A 34 -2.77 -4.72 -4.59
CA ARG A 34 -3.66 -5.84 -4.97
C ARG A 34 -4.68 -5.43 -6.03
N ASN A 35 -5.21 -4.22 -5.97
CA ASN A 35 -6.14 -3.70 -6.98
C ASN A 35 -5.46 -3.50 -8.34
N ALA A 36 -4.15 -3.25 -8.35
CA ALA A 36 -3.34 -3.24 -9.56
C ALA A 36 -3.02 -4.65 -10.11
N GLY A 37 -3.37 -5.72 -9.36
CA GLY A 37 -3.22 -7.11 -9.78
C GLY A 37 -1.93 -7.80 -9.30
N TYR A 38 -1.17 -7.17 -8.41
CA TYR A 38 0.07 -7.73 -7.87
C TYR A 38 -0.16 -8.51 -6.57
N GLN A 39 0.77 -9.42 -6.25
CA GLN A 39 0.74 -10.18 -5.00
C GLN A 39 1.28 -9.31 -3.86
N CYS A 40 0.48 -9.18 -2.81
CA CYS A 40 0.88 -8.51 -1.57
C CYS A 40 -0.03 -8.99 -0.44
N ASP A 41 0.31 -10.09 0.21
CA ASP A 41 -0.51 -10.67 1.27
C ASP A 41 -0.18 -10.09 2.65
N LYS A 42 1.07 -9.68 2.86
CA LYS A 42 1.53 -8.96 4.04
C LYS A 42 2.42 -7.79 3.64
N VAL A 43 2.05 -6.58 4.06
CA VAL A 43 2.92 -5.40 3.95
C VAL A 43 3.86 -5.36 5.15
N ASN A 44 5.15 -5.50 4.88
CA ASN A 44 6.18 -5.44 5.90
C ASN A 44 6.57 -3.97 6.17
N GLY A 45 6.70 -3.17 5.12
CA GLY A 45 7.07 -1.76 5.23
C GLY A 45 6.55 -0.90 4.09
N VAL A 46 6.36 0.37 4.38
CA VAL A 46 5.87 1.42 3.49
C VAL A 46 6.74 2.65 3.71
N TYR A 47 7.48 3.03 2.69
CA TYR A 47 8.46 4.10 2.74
C TYR A 47 8.04 5.20 1.75
N PRO A 48 7.54 6.34 2.22
CA PRO A 48 7.23 7.47 1.35
C PRO A 48 8.53 8.07 0.79
N ALA A 49 8.51 8.47 -0.49
CA ALA A 49 9.63 9.17 -1.09
C ALA A 49 9.81 10.56 -0.46
N ALA A 50 11.06 10.98 -0.27
CA ALA A 50 11.40 12.26 0.38
C ALA A 50 10.78 13.51 -0.28
N PHE A 51 10.43 13.42 -1.56
CA PHE A 51 9.86 14.53 -2.35
C PHE A 51 8.35 14.38 -2.62
N GLY A 52 7.68 13.44 -1.95
CA GLY A 52 6.25 13.19 -2.12
C GLY A 52 5.89 12.61 -3.49
N GLY A 53 4.64 12.17 -3.64
CA GLY A 53 4.11 11.66 -4.91
C GLY A 53 4.45 10.20 -5.23
N SER A 54 5.25 9.53 -4.41
CA SER A 54 5.41 8.07 -4.49
C SER A 54 5.70 7.44 -3.13
N VAL A 55 5.36 6.16 -3.02
CA VAL A 55 5.49 5.33 -1.83
C VAL A 55 6.00 3.96 -2.24
N THR A 56 7.10 3.52 -1.65
CA THR A 56 7.64 2.17 -1.85
C THR A 56 7.05 1.23 -0.81
N VAL A 57 6.55 0.08 -1.26
CA VAL A 57 5.82 -0.90 -0.45
C VAL A 57 6.58 -2.21 -0.56
N PHE A 58 6.98 -2.75 0.58
CA PHE A 58 7.60 -4.07 0.70
C PHE A 58 6.54 -5.08 1.12
N CYS A 59 6.27 -6.03 0.25
CA CYS A 59 5.30 -7.09 0.47
C CYS A 59 5.99 -8.46 0.55
N ASP A 60 5.50 -9.31 1.47
CA ASP A 60 5.86 -10.73 1.59
C ASP A 60 7.38 -11.00 1.67
N ASP A 61 8.15 -10.04 2.18
CA ASP A 61 9.61 -10.06 2.34
C ASP A 61 10.43 -10.11 1.02
N VAL A 62 9.77 -10.33 -0.12
CA VAL A 62 10.43 -10.56 -1.42
C VAL A 62 9.99 -9.60 -2.52
N TYR A 63 8.83 -8.95 -2.39
CA TYR A 63 8.30 -8.07 -3.41
C TYR A 63 8.44 -6.60 -3.01
N GLN A 64 8.92 -5.79 -3.95
CA GLN A 64 8.98 -4.35 -3.80
C GLN A 64 8.13 -3.71 -4.90
N TYR A 65 7.25 -2.80 -4.49
CA TYR A 65 6.39 -2.06 -5.39
C TYR A 65 6.51 -0.56 -5.11
N THR A 66 6.45 0.25 -6.16
CA THR A 66 6.33 1.70 -6.02
C THR A 66 4.94 2.15 -6.46
N ILE A 67 4.18 2.69 -5.52
CA ILE A 67 2.91 3.37 -5.77
C ILE A 67 3.22 4.83 -6.08
N LYS A 68 2.86 5.31 -7.28
CA LYS A 68 2.91 6.73 -7.64
C LYS A 68 1.50 7.34 -7.60
N ASP A 69 1.35 8.46 -6.90
CA ASP A 69 0.14 9.27 -6.96
C ASP A 69 0.21 10.24 -8.15
N LYS A 70 -0.83 10.21 -8.99
CA LYS A 70 -1.02 11.14 -10.11
C LYS A 70 -2.28 11.98 -9.91
N GLY A 71 -2.47 12.53 -8.70
CA GLY A 71 -3.63 13.35 -8.35
C GLY A 71 -4.89 12.50 -8.11
N GLY A 72 -4.77 11.46 -7.27
CA GLY A 72 -5.86 10.54 -6.95
C GLY A 72 -6.00 9.36 -7.92
N ARG A 73 -5.08 9.24 -8.89
CA ARG A 73 -4.92 8.05 -9.73
C ARG A 73 -3.60 7.39 -9.36
N TYR A 74 -3.69 6.22 -8.75
CA TYR A 74 -2.52 5.45 -8.33
C TYR A 74 -2.02 4.56 -9.48
N SER A 75 -0.73 4.61 -9.76
CA SER A 75 -0.05 3.63 -10.62
C SER A 75 0.94 2.83 -9.78
N VAL A 76 0.98 1.52 -9.98
CA VAL A 76 1.89 0.61 -9.26
C VAL A 76 2.93 0.09 -10.23
N GLU A 77 4.20 0.34 -9.91
CA GLU A 77 5.36 -0.18 -10.63
C GLU A 77 6.04 -1.27 -9.79
N VAL A 78 6.64 -2.24 -10.48
CA VAL A 78 7.47 -3.27 -9.84
C VAL A 78 8.90 -2.78 -9.87
N ASP A 79 9.55 -2.75 -8.71
CA ASP A 79 10.99 -2.51 -8.63
C ASP A 79 11.69 -3.89 -8.69
N ASP A 80 12.47 -4.12 -9.75
CA ASP A 80 13.27 -5.34 -9.98
C ASP A 80 14.69 -5.19 -9.40
#